data_AF-Q4CP49-F1
#
_entry.id   AF-Q4CP49-F1
#
_cell.length_a   1.000
_cell.length_b   1.000
_cell.length_c   1.000
_cell.angle_alpha   90.00
_cell.angle_beta   90.00
_cell.angle_gamma   90.00
#
_symmetry.space_group_name_H-M   'P 1'
#
loop_
_entity.id
_entity.type
_entity.pdbx_description
1 polymer ?
#
loop_
_entity_poly.entity_id
_entity_poly.type
_entity_poly.pdbx_seq_one_letter_code
_entity_poly.pdbx_strand_id
1 'polypeptide(L)'
;MSGGRNRMQGGNTESQASAVPQGDGQRRATPELEVVTGQPAATRRRAEEARRPEWTMSSTVRDILLEGSNGMAKMKLNDFIRDYVGGGAAVDEDHNVTMEVFFHKPDDYVQDQQLFDEIHNLTEYQGLEGRGILLEATTRLEGEGVFILEEWRDFGRKATVALFARKKLDKVLTQVLEENMLEARGRAWQQREIEFKIPTNIEDVLFKGSPRFMEIKLNDFLALELCGWGILRANRNVLLKEFFREPSKYIRDAGVLAEVQASVYYVLMDIAVWNEMVFDEDIRKLHENGVHKLFEWSEAAADVKASVERITKQFLDAAV
;
A
#
# COMPACT_ATOMS: atom_id res chain seq x y z
N MET A 1 47.21 -27.82 40.75
CA MET A 1 48.05 -26.98 41.60
C MET A 1 47.13 -26.00 42.33
N SER A 2 47.22 -26.03 43.67
CA SER A 2 46.80 -25.04 44.66
C SER A 2 45.39 -24.43 44.56
N GLY A 3 44.44 -25.10 45.21
CA GLY A 3 43.30 -24.45 45.81
C GLY A 3 43.64 -23.86 47.19
N GLY A 4 42.87 -22.86 47.61
CA GLY A 4 42.70 -22.49 49.00
C GLY A 4 43.43 -21.22 49.46
N ARG A 5 42.69 -20.12 49.57
CA ARG A 5 42.90 -19.13 50.65
C ARG A 5 41.58 -18.49 51.04
N ASN A 6 40.97 -19.07 52.07
CA ASN A 6 40.03 -18.42 52.96
C ASN A 6 40.77 -17.38 53.81
N ARG A 7 40.20 -16.17 53.96
CA ARG A 7 39.98 -15.57 55.29
C ARG A 7 39.12 -14.31 55.22
N MET A 8 38.00 -14.37 55.91
CA MET A 8 37.25 -13.23 56.44
C MET A 8 38.04 -12.54 57.56
N GLN A 9 38.01 -11.20 57.56
CA GLN A 9 38.19 -10.26 58.69
C GLN A 9 37.64 -8.92 58.14
N GLY A 10 36.52 -8.36 58.59
CA GLY A 10 36.09 -8.17 59.97
C GLY A 10 36.64 -6.83 60.46
N GLY A 11 35.84 -5.76 60.40
CA GLY A 11 36.23 -4.44 60.88
C GLY A 11 35.26 -3.32 60.47
N ASN A 12 34.17 -3.17 61.24
CA ASN A 12 33.40 -1.94 61.37
C ASN A 12 34.31 -0.82 61.90
N THR A 13 34.19 0.39 61.35
CA THR A 13 34.07 1.64 62.11
C THR A 13 33.63 2.78 61.19
N GLU A 14 32.55 3.43 61.58
CA GLU A 14 32.05 4.72 61.10
C GLU A 14 33.14 5.79 61.12
N SER A 15 33.13 6.71 60.14
CA SER A 15 32.89 8.13 60.42
C SER A 15 33.24 9.04 59.24
N GLN A 16 32.30 9.96 59.00
CA GLN A 16 32.49 11.37 58.63
C GLN A 16 32.92 11.69 57.17
N ALA A 17 31.88 11.99 56.39
CA ALA A 17 31.71 13.19 55.57
C ALA A 17 32.98 13.90 55.06
N SER A 18 33.15 13.96 53.73
CA SER A 18 33.88 15.05 53.11
C SER A 18 33.27 15.44 51.76
N ALA A 19 32.64 16.62 51.79
CA ALA A 19 32.40 17.60 50.75
C ALA A 19 32.32 17.19 49.27
N VAL A 20 31.10 17.35 48.74
CA VAL A 20 30.77 17.60 47.33
C VAL A 20 31.50 18.87 46.84
N PRO A 21 32.29 18.82 45.75
CA PRO A 21 32.63 20.00 44.98
C PRO A 21 31.52 20.24 43.94
N GLN A 22 30.68 21.26 44.18
CA GLN A 22 30.04 22.02 43.11
C GLN A 22 31.17 22.52 42.20
N GLY A 23 31.19 22.22 40.91
CA GLY A 23 30.18 22.70 39.97
C GLY A 23 30.75 23.94 39.30
N ASP A 24 31.73 23.72 38.41
CA ASP A 24 32.19 24.77 37.50
C ASP A 24 31.99 24.29 36.07
N GLY A 25 31.02 24.92 35.43
CA GLY A 25 30.61 24.65 34.07
C GLY A 25 31.67 25.10 33.09
N GLN A 26 32.24 24.15 32.35
CA GLN A 26 32.98 24.44 31.13
C GLN A 26 32.29 23.79 29.94
N ARG A 27 31.45 24.61 29.32
CA ARG A 27 31.23 24.73 27.87
C ARG A 27 31.35 23.42 27.09
N ARG A 28 30.18 22.82 26.89
CA ARG A 28 29.87 21.81 25.87
C ARG A 28 30.44 22.25 24.51
N ALA A 29 31.55 21.65 24.11
CA ALA A 29 32.05 21.72 22.74
C ALA A 29 31.06 20.96 21.85
N THR A 30 30.50 21.68 20.89
CA THR A 30 29.65 21.17 19.81
C THR A 30 30.46 20.17 18.98
N PRO A 31 30.16 18.86 18.99
CA PRO A 31 30.75 17.94 18.02
C PRO A 31 30.02 18.17 16.71
N GLU A 32 30.79 18.53 15.70
CA GLU A 32 30.39 18.59 14.29
C GLU A 32 29.64 17.30 13.94
N LEU A 33 28.35 17.44 13.68
CA LEU A 33 27.51 16.37 13.16
C LEU A 33 27.97 16.10 11.73
N GLU A 34 28.86 15.13 11.57
CA GLU A 34 28.99 14.41 10.30
C GLU A 34 27.59 13.92 9.92
N VAL A 35 27.02 14.60 8.92
CA VAL A 35 25.82 14.19 8.21
C VAL A 35 26.20 12.91 7.45
N VAL A 36 26.22 11.79 8.18
CA VAL A 36 26.17 10.46 7.59
C VAL A 36 24.78 10.32 7.04
N THR A 37 24.68 10.53 5.74
CA THR A 37 23.51 10.39 4.88
C THR A 37 23.03 8.94 4.87
N GLY A 38 22.48 8.47 5.98
CA GLY A 38 21.66 7.28 6.02
C GLY A 38 20.23 7.69 5.67
N GLN A 39 19.88 7.78 4.38
CA GLN A 39 18.48 7.74 3.97
C GLN A 39 18.01 6.28 4.03
N PRO A 40 17.22 5.86 5.03
CA PRO A 40 16.84 4.47 5.19
C PRO A 40 15.45 4.26 4.57
N ALA A 41 15.36 3.32 3.63
CA ALA A 41 14.19 2.56 3.20
C ALA A 41 12.94 3.27 2.62
N ALA A 42 12.63 4.52 2.98
CA ALA A 42 11.38 5.18 2.53
C ALA A 42 11.35 5.42 1.00
N THR A 43 12.50 5.75 0.42
CA THR A 43 12.61 6.03 -1.03
C THR A 43 12.39 4.79 -1.90
N ARG A 44 12.65 3.58 -1.37
CA ARG A 44 12.46 2.33 -2.13
C ARG A 44 10.98 2.00 -2.33
N ARG A 45 10.13 2.28 -1.34
CA ARG A 45 8.69 1.94 -1.41
C ARG A 45 7.94 2.74 -2.48
N ARG A 46 8.29 4.03 -2.64
CA ARG A 46 7.67 4.91 -3.66
C ARG A 46 8.09 4.55 -5.10
N ALA A 47 9.30 4.04 -5.29
CA ALA A 47 9.77 3.62 -6.62
C ALA A 47 9.14 2.30 -7.07
N GLU A 48 8.81 1.40 -6.13
CA GLU A 48 8.14 0.12 -6.44
C GLU A 48 6.63 0.27 -6.70
N GLU A 49 5.96 1.24 -6.08
CA GLU A 49 4.54 1.52 -6.39
C GLU A 49 4.34 2.08 -7.81
N ALA A 50 5.29 2.88 -8.32
CA ALA A 50 5.18 3.53 -9.64
C ALA A 50 5.22 2.57 -10.84
N ARG A 51 5.41 1.27 -10.64
CA ARG A 51 5.47 0.25 -11.72
C ARG A 51 4.54 -0.93 -11.52
N ARG A 52 3.63 -0.89 -10.54
CA ARG A 52 2.67 -1.98 -10.37
C ARG A 52 1.71 -2.00 -11.57
N PRO A 53 1.53 -3.14 -12.24
CA PRO A 53 0.55 -3.27 -13.32
C PRO A 53 -0.85 -2.95 -12.78
N GLU A 54 -1.58 -2.11 -13.50
CA GLU A 54 -3.02 -1.93 -13.30
C GLU A 54 -3.72 -3.16 -13.87
N TRP A 55 -4.06 -4.10 -12.98
CA TRP A 55 -4.80 -5.29 -13.36
C TRP A 55 -6.27 -4.97 -13.57
N THR A 56 -6.91 -5.68 -14.50
CA THR A 56 -8.33 -5.55 -14.79
C THR A 56 -8.94 -6.95 -14.93
N MET A 57 -10.26 -7.03 -15.07
CA MET A 57 -10.94 -8.33 -15.28
C MET A 57 -10.50 -9.05 -16.58
N SER A 58 -9.98 -8.31 -17.56
CA SER A 58 -9.44 -8.85 -18.81
C SER A 58 -7.94 -9.17 -18.75
N SER A 59 -7.28 -8.93 -17.62
CA SER A 59 -5.87 -9.29 -17.45
C SER A 59 -5.68 -10.80 -17.48
N THR A 60 -4.61 -11.24 -18.14
CA THR A 60 -4.37 -12.67 -18.33
C THR A 60 -3.83 -13.30 -17.04
N VAL A 61 -4.26 -14.54 -16.79
CA VAL A 61 -3.76 -15.36 -15.68
C VAL A 61 -2.26 -15.57 -15.81
N ARG A 62 -1.75 -15.77 -17.03
CA ARG A 62 -0.31 -15.91 -17.29
C ARG A 62 0.45 -14.67 -16.83
N ASP A 63 0.02 -13.47 -17.21
CA ASP A 63 0.73 -12.24 -16.86
C ASP A 63 0.71 -12.00 -15.35
N ILE A 64 -0.44 -12.24 -14.69
CA ILE A 64 -0.57 -12.11 -13.25
C ILE A 64 0.34 -13.11 -12.53
N LEU A 65 0.31 -14.39 -12.91
CA LEU A 65 1.10 -15.41 -12.25
C LEU A 65 2.61 -15.19 -12.47
N LEU A 66 3.02 -14.84 -13.68
CA LEU A 66 4.43 -14.68 -14.04
C LEU A 66 4.98 -13.26 -13.83
N GLU A 67 4.17 -12.30 -13.36
CA GLU A 67 4.58 -10.95 -13.00
C GLU A 67 5.80 -10.96 -12.06
N GLY A 68 6.82 -10.16 -12.40
CA GLY A 68 8.03 -9.98 -11.60
C GLY A 68 9.02 -11.15 -11.63
N SER A 69 8.75 -12.19 -12.43
CA SER A 69 9.63 -13.37 -12.49
C SER A 69 10.91 -13.06 -13.27
N ASN A 70 12.04 -13.10 -12.57
CA ASN A 70 13.38 -12.77 -13.05
C ASN A 70 13.82 -13.55 -14.30
N GLY A 71 14.68 -12.93 -15.11
CA GLY A 71 15.27 -13.51 -16.33
C GLY A 71 16.19 -14.73 -16.13
N MET A 72 16.31 -15.25 -14.90
CA MET A 72 17.18 -16.38 -14.56
C MET A 72 16.76 -17.71 -15.22
N ALA A 73 15.50 -17.85 -15.67
CA ALA A 73 15.06 -19.07 -16.35
C ALA A 73 15.92 -19.45 -17.57
N LYS A 74 16.48 -18.45 -18.26
CA LYS A 74 17.38 -18.62 -19.42
C LYS A 74 18.85 -18.72 -19.03
N MET A 75 19.21 -18.44 -17.78
CA MET A 75 20.58 -18.61 -17.28
C MET A 75 20.95 -20.08 -17.35
N LYS A 76 22.20 -20.37 -17.72
CA LYS A 76 22.74 -21.72 -17.72
C LYS A 76 23.05 -22.16 -16.29
N LEU A 77 22.96 -23.47 -16.02
CA LEU A 77 23.20 -24.04 -14.70
C LEU A 77 24.60 -23.68 -14.18
N ASN A 78 25.65 -23.82 -15.01
CA ASN A 78 27.00 -23.45 -14.60
C ASN A 78 27.17 -21.94 -14.37
N ASP A 79 26.46 -21.08 -15.09
CA ASP A 79 26.47 -19.64 -14.81
C ASP A 79 25.79 -19.35 -13.47
N PHE A 80 24.66 -20.00 -13.18
CA PHE A 80 23.97 -19.88 -11.89
C PHE A 80 24.83 -20.37 -10.72
N ILE A 81 25.46 -21.55 -10.84
CA ILE A 81 26.34 -22.10 -9.80
C ILE A 81 27.51 -21.13 -9.55
N ARG A 82 28.16 -20.65 -10.62
CA ARG A 82 29.28 -19.72 -10.50
C ARG A 82 28.89 -18.43 -9.78
N ASP A 83 27.72 -17.88 -10.11
CA ASP A 83 27.28 -16.58 -9.62
C ASP A 83 26.73 -16.63 -8.18
N TYR A 84 26.13 -17.75 -7.75
CA TYR A 84 25.45 -17.86 -6.44
C TYR A 84 26.05 -18.87 -5.45
N VAL A 85 26.67 -19.95 -5.93
CA VAL A 85 27.32 -20.97 -5.06
C VAL A 85 28.82 -20.65 -4.94
N GLY A 86 29.46 -20.34 -6.06
CA GLY A 86 30.87 -19.94 -6.14
C GLY A 86 31.65 -20.70 -7.23
N GLY A 87 32.74 -20.11 -7.72
CA GLY A 87 33.45 -20.58 -8.92
C GLY A 87 34.22 -21.91 -8.79
N GLY A 88 34.16 -22.59 -7.65
CA GLY A 88 34.79 -23.91 -7.46
C GLY A 88 33.92 -25.09 -7.88
N ALA A 89 32.60 -24.91 -7.95
CA ALA A 89 31.65 -25.94 -8.33
C ALA A 89 31.18 -25.74 -9.78
N ALA A 90 31.08 -26.83 -10.53
CA ALA A 90 30.50 -26.86 -11.86
C ALA A 90 29.99 -28.27 -12.17
N VAL A 91 28.95 -28.37 -12.98
CA VAL A 91 28.53 -29.64 -13.59
C VAL A 91 29.24 -29.82 -14.93
N ASP A 92 29.31 -31.06 -15.40
CA ASP A 92 29.82 -31.37 -16.74
C ASP A 92 29.04 -30.59 -17.80
N GLU A 93 29.71 -30.27 -18.91
CA GLU A 93 29.12 -29.45 -19.98
C GLU A 93 27.83 -30.07 -20.56
N ASP A 94 27.74 -31.41 -20.58
CA ASP A 94 26.54 -32.12 -21.02
C ASP A 94 25.34 -31.93 -20.08
N HIS A 95 25.60 -31.59 -18.82
CA HIS A 95 24.58 -31.27 -17.81
C HIS A 95 24.34 -29.76 -17.67
N ASN A 96 25.08 -28.92 -18.41
CA ASN A 96 24.96 -27.46 -18.40
C ASN A 96 23.70 -26.98 -19.15
N VAL A 97 22.54 -27.32 -18.63
CA VAL A 97 21.22 -26.95 -19.15
C VAL A 97 20.78 -25.57 -18.68
N THR A 98 19.69 -25.04 -19.22
CA THR A 98 19.08 -23.82 -18.68
C THR A 98 18.41 -24.11 -17.33
N MET A 99 18.34 -23.12 -16.44
CA MET A 99 17.68 -23.28 -15.15
C MET A 99 16.23 -23.75 -15.26
N GLU A 100 15.53 -23.38 -16.33
CA GLU A 100 14.18 -23.87 -16.63
C GLU A 100 14.11 -25.40 -16.83
N VAL A 101 15.14 -26.00 -17.46
CA VAL A 101 15.21 -27.44 -17.68
C VAL A 101 15.70 -28.15 -16.42
N PHE A 102 16.73 -27.60 -15.77
CA PHE A 102 17.27 -28.13 -14.51
C PHE A 102 16.17 -28.28 -13.45
N PHE A 103 15.31 -27.27 -13.30
CA PHE A 103 14.21 -27.27 -12.34
C PHE A 103 13.26 -28.48 -12.46
N HIS A 104 12.99 -28.97 -13.67
CA HIS A 104 12.07 -30.09 -13.85
C HIS A 104 12.62 -31.42 -13.35
N LYS A 105 13.95 -31.60 -13.40
CA LYS A 105 14.62 -32.85 -13.05
C LYS A 105 16.05 -32.59 -12.56
N PRO A 106 16.22 -31.96 -11.39
CA PRO A 106 17.55 -31.54 -10.97
C PRO A 106 18.47 -32.73 -10.71
N ASP A 107 17.92 -33.85 -10.24
CA ASP A 107 18.64 -35.11 -9.99
C ASP A 107 19.28 -35.69 -11.26
N ASP A 108 18.74 -35.38 -12.45
CA ASP A 108 19.31 -35.83 -13.74
C ASP A 108 20.59 -35.04 -14.11
N TYR A 109 20.84 -33.90 -13.47
CA TYR A 109 21.92 -32.96 -13.84
C TYR A 109 22.93 -32.70 -12.72
N VAL A 110 22.54 -32.81 -11.45
CA VAL A 110 23.43 -32.64 -10.29
C VAL A 110 23.34 -33.91 -9.45
N GLN A 111 24.37 -34.76 -9.55
CA GLN A 111 24.48 -35.99 -8.77
C GLN A 111 25.19 -35.80 -7.42
N ASP A 112 25.98 -34.72 -7.29
CA ASP A 112 26.60 -34.36 -6.02
C ASP A 112 25.54 -33.80 -5.08
N GLN A 113 25.18 -34.60 -4.07
CA GLN A 113 24.16 -34.24 -3.10
C GLN A 113 24.51 -32.96 -2.34
N GLN A 114 25.79 -32.72 -2.04
CA GLN A 114 26.20 -31.51 -1.33
C GLN A 114 25.96 -30.29 -2.20
N LEU A 115 26.33 -30.36 -3.48
CA LEU A 115 26.07 -29.28 -4.43
C LEU A 115 24.57 -29.05 -4.64
N PHE A 116 23.79 -30.12 -4.74
CA PHE A 116 22.33 -30.02 -4.86
C PHE A 116 21.72 -29.34 -3.63
N ASP A 117 22.13 -29.74 -2.42
CA ASP A 117 21.67 -29.14 -1.17
C ASP A 117 22.08 -27.65 -1.08
N GLU A 118 23.29 -27.29 -1.52
CA GLU A 118 23.76 -25.91 -1.60
C GLU A 118 22.89 -25.08 -2.55
N ILE A 119 22.61 -25.59 -3.76
CA ILE A 119 21.73 -24.94 -4.74
C ILE A 119 20.31 -24.77 -4.18
N HIS A 120 19.75 -25.83 -3.59
CA HIS A 120 18.38 -25.85 -3.09
C HIS A 120 18.16 -24.86 -1.92
N ASN A 121 19.21 -24.58 -1.14
CA ASN A 121 19.15 -23.61 -0.04
C ASN A 121 19.27 -22.14 -0.50
N LEU A 122 19.57 -21.87 -1.78
CA LEU A 122 19.62 -20.51 -2.31
C LEU A 122 18.22 -19.90 -2.45
N THR A 123 18.08 -18.64 -2.03
CA THR A 123 16.81 -17.90 -2.16
C THR A 123 16.43 -17.71 -3.63
N GLU A 124 17.42 -17.57 -4.50
CA GLU A 124 17.26 -17.44 -5.94
C GLU A 124 16.72 -18.72 -6.59
N TYR A 125 17.17 -19.89 -6.11
CA TYR A 125 16.64 -21.18 -6.54
C TYR A 125 15.20 -21.38 -6.06
N GLN A 126 14.89 -21.05 -4.80
CA GLN A 126 13.52 -21.07 -4.29
C GLN A 126 12.58 -20.16 -5.10
N GLY A 127 13.08 -19.00 -5.54
CA GLY A 127 12.35 -18.11 -6.45
C GLY A 127 12.05 -18.76 -7.81
N LEU A 128 13.00 -19.51 -8.36
CA LEU A 128 12.83 -20.29 -9.60
C LEU A 128 11.87 -21.46 -9.43
N GLU A 129 11.93 -22.18 -8.31
CA GLU A 129 11.01 -23.26 -7.97
C GLU A 129 9.56 -22.74 -7.88
N GLY A 130 9.37 -21.60 -7.19
CA GLY A 130 8.10 -20.90 -7.15
C GLY A 130 7.58 -20.53 -8.54
N ARG A 131 8.45 -20.09 -9.46
CA ARG A 131 8.08 -19.83 -10.87
C ARG A 131 7.61 -21.10 -11.58
N GLY A 132 8.27 -22.23 -11.35
CA GLY A 132 7.90 -23.52 -11.93
C GLY A 132 6.47 -23.92 -11.55
N ILE A 133 6.13 -23.81 -10.27
CA ILE A 133 4.77 -24.06 -9.75
C ILE A 133 3.75 -23.12 -10.42
N LEU A 134 4.10 -21.85 -10.61
CA LEU A 134 3.24 -20.87 -11.28
C LEU A 134 3.06 -21.17 -12.76
N LEU A 135 4.11 -21.62 -13.45
CA LEU A 135 4.06 -21.98 -14.86
C LEU A 135 3.19 -23.22 -15.09
N GLU A 136 3.35 -24.25 -14.26
CA GLU A 136 2.50 -25.46 -14.30
C GLU A 136 1.03 -25.11 -13.99
N ALA A 137 0.80 -24.26 -12.97
CA ALA A 137 -0.55 -23.78 -12.69
C ALA A 137 -1.14 -23.01 -13.88
N THR A 138 -0.32 -22.20 -14.56
CA THR A 138 -0.74 -21.46 -15.77
C THR A 138 -1.13 -22.41 -16.88
N THR A 139 -0.26 -23.36 -17.26
CA THR A 139 -0.54 -24.30 -18.35
C THR A 139 -1.76 -25.17 -18.05
N ARG A 140 -1.94 -25.58 -16.79
CA ARG A 140 -3.12 -26.31 -16.35
C ARG A 140 -4.39 -25.48 -16.45
N LEU A 141 -4.38 -24.23 -15.99
CA LEU A 141 -5.52 -23.32 -16.07
C LEU A 141 -5.91 -23.03 -17.52
N GLU A 142 -4.94 -22.78 -18.39
CA GLU A 142 -5.17 -22.60 -19.83
C GLU A 142 -5.76 -23.87 -20.46
N GLY A 143 -5.27 -25.05 -20.08
CA GLY A 143 -5.84 -26.33 -20.49
C GLY A 143 -7.27 -26.57 -19.99
N GLU A 144 -7.64 -25.95 -18.86
CA GLU A 144 -9.01 -25.96 -18.32
C GLU A 144 -9.88 -24.81 -18.84
N GLY A 145 -9.36 -23.97 -19.74
CA GLY A 145 -10.09 -22.86 -20.36
C GLY A 145 -10.15 -21.57 -19.53
N VAL A 146 -9.22 -21.38 -18.59
CA VAL A 146 -9.11 -20.18 -17.76
C VAL A 146 -7.90 -19.37 -18.18
N PHE A 147 -8.13 -18.33 -18.97
CA PHE A 147 -7.11 -17.46 -19.56
C PHE A 147 -7.06 -16.09 -18.92
N ILE A 148 -8.21 -15.55 -18.50
CA ILE A 148 -8.32 -14.21 -17.91
C ILE A 148 -8.85 -14.23 -16.47
N LEU A 149 -8.65 -13.11 -15.76
CA LEU A 149 -9.03 -12.97 -14.35
C LEU A 149 -10.55 -13.12 -14.13
N GLU A 150 -11.38 -12.67 -15.09
CA GLU A 150 -12.82 -12.88 -15.06
C GLU A 150 -13.20 -14.37 -15.07
N GLU A 151 -12.56 -15.18 -15.91
CA GLU A 151 -12.80 -16.63 -15.92
C GLU A 151 -12.31 -17.28 -14.63
N TRP A 152 -11.20 -16.79 -14.07
CA TRP A 152 -10.72 -17.21 -12.75
C TRP A 152 -11.74 -16.90 -11.66
N ARG A 153 -12.42 -15.75 -11.68
CA ARG A 153 -13.46 -15.39 -10.71
C ARG A 153 -14.51 -16.50 -10.60
N ASP A 154 -15.00 -16.97 -11.73
CA ASP A 154 -16.11 -17.92 -11.85
C ASP A 154 -15.66 -19.39 -11.88
N PHE A 155 -14.35 -19.65 -11.88
CA PHE A 155 -13.79 -20.98 -11.91
C PHE A 155 -14.10 -21.77 -10.62
N GLY A 156 -14.94 -22.80 -10.71
CA GLY A 156 -15.38 -23.57 -9.53
C GLY A 156 -14.33 -24.52 -8.94
N ARG A 157 -13.26 -24.87 -9.69
CA ARG A 157 -12.25 -25.86 -9.28
C ARG A 157 -11.00 -25.25 -8.65
N LYS A 158 -11.04 -24.04 -8.07
CA LYS A 158 -9.86 -23.36 -7.47
C LYS A 158 -9.08 -24.21 -6.47
N ALA A 159 -9.72 -25.18 -5.82
CA ALA A 159 -9.07 -26.08 -4.88
C ALA A 159 -8.02 -27.00 -5.51
N THR A 160 -8.10 -27.26 -6.82
CA THR A 160 -7.17 -28.14 -7.55
C THR A 160 -5.88 -27.42 -7.97
N VAL A 161 -5.89 -26.08 -7.95
CA VAL A 161 -4.76 -25.23 -8.32
C VAL A 161 -3.81 -25.11 -7.13
N ALA A 162 -2.50 -25.11 -7.43
CA ALA A 162 -1.47 -24.92 -6.42
C ALA A 162 -1.77 -23.70 -5.54
N LEU A 163 -1.64 -23.87 -4.21
CA LEU A 163 -1.99 -22.84 -3.23
C LEU A 163 -1.33 -21.49 -3.52
N PHE A 164 -0.08 -21.53 -3.99
CA PHE A 164 0.71 -20.35 -4.30
C PHE A 164 0.10 -19.54 -5.47
N ALA A 165 -0.23 -20.21 -6.58
CA ALA A 165 -0.90 -19.58 -7.73
C ALA A 165 -2.28 -19.03 -7.36
N ARG A 166 -3.08 -19.83 -6.63
CA ARG A 166 -4.40 -19.43 -6.14
C ARG A 166 -4.33 -18.15 -5.30
N LYS A 167 -3.42 -18.10 -4.31
CA LYS A 167 -3.24 -16.91 -3.46
C LYS A 167 -2.90 -15.66 -4.27
N LYS A 168 -2.05 -15.78 -5.30
CA LYS A 168 -1.67 -14.65 -6.14
C LYS A 168 -2.86 -14.14 -6.96
N LEU A 169 -3.61 -15.04 -7.61
CA LEU A 169 -4.80 -14.69 -8.38
C LEU A 169 -5.93 -14.12 -7.51
N ASP A 170 -6.21 -14.73 -6.36
CA ASP A 170 -7.28 -14.25 -5.46
C ASP A 170 -6.94 -12.89 -4.86
N LYS A 171 -5.66 -12.61 -4.58
CA LYS A 171 -5.21 -11.29 -4.16
C LYS A 171 -5.49 -10.24 -5.23
N VAL A 172 -5.10 -10.51 -6.48
CA VAL A 172 -5.34 -9.59 -7.60
C VAL A 172 -6.84 -9.44 -7.89
N LEU A 173 -7.61 -10.53 -7.85
CA LEU A 173 -9.06 -10.48 -8.01
C LEU A 173 -9.73 -9.59 -6.97
N THR A 174 -9.34 -9.72 -5.71
CA THR A 174 -9.88 -8.90 -4.61
C THR A 174 -9.57 -7.42 -4.86
N GLN A 175 -8.32 -7.11 -5.20
CA GLN A 175 -7.90 -5.75 -5.52
C GLN A 175 -8.73 -5.15 -6.67
N VAL A 176 -8.85 -5.86 -7.79
CA VAL A 176 -9.60 -5.39 -8.97
C VAL A 176 -11.09 -5.22 -8.67
N LEU A 177 -11.68 -6.08 -7.83
CA LEU A 177 -13.07 -5.93 -7.41
C LEU A 177 -13.27 -4.70 -6.53
N GLU A 178 -12.37 -4.45 -5.59
CA GLU A 178 -12.39 -3.27 -4.72
C GLU A 178 -12.25 -1.98 -5.54
N GLU A 179 -11.32 -1.94 -6.49
CA GLU A 179 -11.12 -0.83 -7.43
C GLU A 179 -12.35 -0.59 -8.31
N ASN A 180 -12.92 -1.65 -8.92
CA ASN A 180 -14.14 -1.52 -9.72
C ASN A 180 -15.35 -1.05 -8.90
N MET A 181 -15.49 -1.53 -7.66
CA MET A 181 -16.53 -1.07 -6.75
C MET A 181 -16.34 0.40 -6.38
N LEU A 182 -15.09 0.81 -6.13
CA LEU A 182 -14.72 2.20 -5.85
C LEU A 182 -15.12 3.10 -7.02
N GLU A 183 -14.74 2.73 -8.24
CA GLU A 183 -15.10 3.47 -9.44
C GLU A 183 -16.61 3.51 -9.66
N ALA A 184 -17.31 2.38 -9.51
CA ALA A 184 -18.74 2.30 -9.71
C ALA A 184 -19.50 3.16 -8.69
N ARG A 185 -19.09 3.13 -7.42
CA ARG A 185 -19.68 3.96 -6.37
C ARG A 185 -19.37 5.44 -6.61
N GLY A 186 -18.14 5.78 -7.01
CA GLY A 186 -17.77 7.13 -7.41
C GLY A 186 -18.60 7.66 -8.58
N ARG A 187 -18.80 6.83 -9.62
CA ARG A 187 -19.69 7.14 -10.76
C ARG A 187 -21.14 7.31 -10.30
N ALA A 188 -21.66 6.42 -9.45
CA ALA A 188 -23.02 6.52 -8.93
C ALA A 188 -23.24 7.79 -8.09
N TRP A 189 -22.24 8.21 -7.31
CA TRP A 189 -22.25 9.49 -6.59
C TRP A 189 -22.30 10.68 -7.55
N GLN A 190 -21.45 10.68 -8.58
CA GLN A 190 -21.44 11.74 -9.59
C GLN A 190 -22.76 11.79 -10.37
N GLN A 191 -23.29 10.63 -10.77
CA GLN A 191 -24.53 10.49 -11.55
C GLN A 191 -25.80 10.51 -10.69
N ARG A 192 -25.73 10.83 -9.39
CA ARG A 192 -26.94 11.05 -8.59
C ARG A 192 -27.67 12.26 -9.17
N GLU A 193 -28.57 12.02 -10.11
CA GLU A 193 -29.41 13.03 -10.72
C GLU A 193 -30.50 13.36 -9.73
N ILE A 194 -30.48 14.60 -9.25
CA ILE A 194 -31.58 15.19 -8.53
C ILE A 194 -32.11 16.26 -9.46
N GLU A 195 -33.40 16.18 -9.79
CA GLU A 195 -34.06 17.25 -10.53
C GLU A 195 -34.06 18.50 -9.66
N PHE A 196 -33.20 19.45 -10.02
CA PHE A 196 -33.20 20.77 -9.41
C PHE A 196 -34.21 21.65 -10.13
N LYS A 197 -34.87 22.53 -9.37
CA LYS A 197 -35.76 23.53 -9.93
C LYS A 197 -34.98 24.84 -10.02
N ILE A 198 -35.34 25.72 -10.95
CA ILE A 198 -34.67 27.01 -11.15
C ILE A 198 -34.42 27.83 -9.86
N PRO A 199 -35.32 27.89 -8.85
CA PRO A 199 -35.05 28.65 -7.62
C PRO A 199 -34.14 27.93 -6.59
N THR A 200 -33.57 26.76 -6.93
CA THR A 200 -32.68 25.99 -6.07
C THR A 200 -31.39 26.76 -5.78
N ASN A 201 -30.92 26.69 -4.53
CA ASN A 201 -29.64 27.29 -4.14
C ASN A 201 -28.47 26.50 -4.74
N ILE A 202 -27.36 27.18 -5.03
CA ILE A 202 -26.17 26.49 -5.52
C ILE A 202 -25.63 25.46 -4.52
N GLU A 203 -25.78 25.68 -3.20
CA GLU A 203 -25.35 24.69 -2.21
C GLU A 203 -26.17 23.41 -2.33
N ASP A 204 -27.49 23.51 -2.49
CA ASP A 204 -28.37 22.35 -2.63
C ASP A 204 -27.99 21.52 -3.88
N VAL A 205 -27.55 22.18 -4.96
CA VAL A 205 -27.06 21.55 -6.19
C VAL A 205 -25.73 20.82 -5.96
N LEU A 206 -24.76 21.50 -5.36
CA LEU A 206 -23.41 20.95 -5.15
C LEU A 206 -23.39 19.79 -4.17
N PHE A 207 -24.14 19.90 -3.07
CA PHE A 207 -24.23 18.82 -2.09
C PHE A 207 -25.24 17.73 -2.50
N LYS A 208 -26.09 17.95 -3.51
CA LYS A 208 -27.11 17.00 -3.99
C LYS A 208 -27.93 16.38 -2.85
N GLY A 209 -28.34 17.18 -1.87
CA GLY A 209 -29.04 16.72 -0.67
C GLY A 209 -28.30 15.63 0.13
N SER A 210 -26.99 15.49 -0.07
CA SER A 210 -26.14 14.54 0.67
C SER A 210 -25.84 15.13 2.05
N PRO A 211 -25.73 14.28 3.09
CA PRO A 211 -25.24 14.73 4.39
C PRO A 211 -23.86 15.36 4.24
N ARG A 212 -23.57 16.42 5.02
CA ARG A 212 -22.26 17.05 5.09
C ARG A 212 -21.26 16.10 5.74
N PHE A 213 -20.48 15.38 4.95
CA PHE A 213 -19.49 14.42 5.44
C PHE A 213 -18.39 15.09 6.27
N MET A 214 -18.01 16.31 5.91
CA MET A 214 -17.05 17.12 6.68
C MET A 214 -17.39 17.28 8.16
N GLU A 215 -18.67 17.27 8.51
CA GLU A 215 -19.17 17.51 9.88
C GLU A 215 -19.30 16.22 10.70
N ILE A 216 -19.09 15.06 10.07
CA ILE A 216 -19.04 13.78 10.78
C ILE A 216 -17.81 13.77 11.69
N LYS A 217 -17.97 13.20 12.90
CA LYS A 217 -16.83 12.99 13.79
C LYS A 217 -16.04 11.77 13.35
N LEU A 218 -14.71 11.87 13.40
CA LEU A 218 -13.80 10.78 13.09
C LEU A 218 -14.18 9.50 13.82
N ASN A 219 -14.52 9.58 15.11
CA ASN A 219 -14.87 8.40 15.88
C ASN A 219 -16.15 7.70 15.40
N ASP A 220 -17.12 8.46 14.89
CA ASP A 220 -18.36 7.88 14.35
C ASP A 220 -18.05 7.17 13.02
N PHE A 221 -17.22 7.78 12.17
CA PHE A 221 -16.72 7.14 10.95
C PHE A 221 -15.91 5.86 11.23
N LEU A 222 -14.94 5.90 12.16
CA LEU A 222 -14.13 4.73 12.53
C LEU A 222 -14.98 3.61 13.15
N ALA A 223 -16.03 3.96 13.89
CA ALA A 223 -16.92 2.99 14.52
C ALA A 223 -17.87 2.33 13.51
N LEU A 224 -18.44 3.11 12.59
CA LEU A 224 -19.43 2.63 11.61
C LEU A 224 -18.78 1.88 10.45
N GLU A 225 -17.73 2.43 9.86
CA GLU A 225 -17.18 1.93 8.59
C GLU A 225 -15.94 1.04 8.77
N LEU A 226 -15.14 1.29 9.82
CA LEU A 226 -13.89 0.54 10.09
C LEU A 226 -14.02 -0.46 11.26
N CYS A 227 -15.24 -0.97 11.50
CA CYS A 227 -15.54 -2.18 12.29
C CYS A 227 -14.68 -2.40 13.55
N GLY A 228 -14.64 -1.42 14.45
CA GLY A 228 -14.04 -1.58 15.79
C GLY A 228 -12.70 -0.88 16.01
N TRP A 229 -12.20 -0.15 15.02
CA TRP A 229 -11.03 0.74 15.21
C TRP A 229 -11.35 2.01 16.02
N GLY A 230 -12.62 2.22 16.39
CA GLY A 230 -13.11 3.32 17.24
C GLY A 230 -12.53 3.40 18.67
N ILE A 231 -11.46 2.68 18.99
CA ILE A 231 -10.79 2.73 20.30
C ILE A 231 -9.60 3.72 20.31
N LEU A 232 -9.50 4.62 19.32
CA LEU A 232 -8.63 5.80 19.45
C LEU A 232 -9.29 6.82 20.40
N ARG A 233 -9.23 6.56 21.72
CA ARG A 233 -9.76 7.46 22.78
C ARG A 233 -9.34 8.92 22.60
N ALA A 234 -8.20 9.18 21.95
CA ALA A 234 -7.62 10.51 21.79
C ALA A 234 -8.31 11.42 20.76
N ASN A 235 -9.16 10.91 19.84
CA ASN A 235 -9.66 11.72 18.71
C ASN A 235 -11.18 11.80 18.60
N ARG A 236 -11.90 11.71 19.73
CA ARG A 236 -13.37 11.57 19.73
C ARG A 236 -14.16 12.70 19.06
N ASN A 237 -13.59 13.91 19.00
CA ASN A 237 -14.29 15.11 18.55
C ASN A 237 -13.67 15.76 17.30
N VAL A 238 -12.72 15.09 16.65
CA VAL A 238 -12.10 15.61 15.42
C VAL A 238 -13.10 15.45 14.29
N LEU A 239 -13.37 16.52 13.57
CA LEU A 239 -14.22 16.49 12.38
C LEU A 239 -13.45 15.87 11.21
N LEU A 240 -14.15 15.19 10.30
CA LEU A 240 -13.51 14.60 9.14
C LEU A 240 -12.74 15.62 8.30
N LYS A 241 -13.25 16.86 8.16
CA LYS A 241 -12.50 17.93 7.45
C LYS A 241 -11.12 18.20 8.04
N GLU A 242 -10.96 18.08 9.35
CA GLU A 242 -9.69 18.33 10.04
C GLU A 242 -8.79 17.10 9.95
N PHE A 243 -9.40 15.91 10.08
CA PHE A 243 -8.70 14.64 9.94
C PHE A 243 -8.09 14.44 8.54
N PHE A 244 -8.88 14.60 7.47
CA PHE A 244 -8.41 14.35 6.10
C PHE A 244 -7.38 15.38 5.60
N ARG A 245 -7.29 16.56 6.21
CA ARG A 245 -6.19 17.51 5.94
C ARG A 245 -4.83 16.98 6.39
N GLU A 246 -4.78 16.30 7.54
CA GLU A 246 -3.53 15.76 8.08
C GLU A 246 -3.78 14.52 8.95
N PRO A 247 -4.04 13.35 8.34
CA PRO A 247 -4.44 12.13 9.07
C PRO A 247 -3.39 11.66 10.09
N SER A 248 -2.11 11.86 9.79
CA SER A 248 -0.95 11.49 10.62
C SER A 248 -0.90 12.22 11.96
N LYS A 249 -1.54 13.39 12.07
CA LYS A 249 -1.68 14.14 13.33
C LYS A 249 -2.54 13.38 14.34
N TYR A 250 -3.49 12.58 13.85
CA TYR A 250 -4.49 11.87 14.66
C TYR A 250 -4.16 10.38 14.80
N ILE A 251 -3.61 9.75 13.76
CA ILE A 251 -3.14 8.36 13.78
C ILE A 251 -1.61 8.38 13.67
N ARG A 252 -0.93 8.38 14.82
CA ARG A 252 0.54 8.46 14.90
C ARG A 252 1.26 7.18 14.48
N ASP A 253 0.58 6.04 14.60
CA ASP A 253 1.13 4.77 14.14
C ASP A 253 1.00 4.71 12.62
N ALA A 254 2.14 4.77 11.93
CA ALA A 254 2.19 4.79 10.47
C ALA A 254 1.71 3.48 9.83
N GLY A 255 1.85 2.34 10.52
CA GLY A 255 1.36 1.05 10.01
C GLY A 255 -0.16 0.98 10.06
N VAL A 256 -0.73 1.40 11.20
CA VAL A 256 -2.18 1.54 11.42
C VAL A 256 -2.79 2.54 10.44
N LEU A 257 -2.16 3.70 10.23
CA LEU A 257 -2.64 4.68 9.26
C LEU A 257 -2.61 4.12 7.84
N ALA A 258 -1.53 3.44 7.44
CA ALA A 258 -1.43 2.86 6.11
C ALA A 258 -2.50 1.78 5.86
N GLU A 259 -2.81 0.96 6.87
CA GLU A 259 -3.88 -0.04 6.80
C GLU A 259 -5.26 0.62 6.68
N VAL A 260 -5.52 1.71 7.41
CA VAL A 260 -6.75 2.50 7.28
C VAL A 260 -6.87 3.14 5.91
N GLN A 261 -5.79 3.74 5.41
CA GLN A 261 -5.77 4.39 4.10
C GLN A 261 -5.94 3.41 2.95
N ALA A 262 -5.56 2.15 3.16
CA ALA A 262 -5.82 1.06 2.20
C ALA A 262 -7.29 0.62 2.17
N SER A 263 -8.12 1.02 3.14
CA SER A 263 -9.55 0.68 3.15
C SER A 263 -10.33 1.48 2.11
N VAL A 264 -11.18 0.78 1.34
CA VAL A 264 -12.11 1.39 0.37
C VAL A 264 -12.99 2.47 1.01
N TYR A 265 -13.39 2.30 2.27
CA TYR A 265 -14.22 3.26 2.99
C TYR A 265 -13.48 4.56 3.29
N TYR A 266 -12.17 4.47 3.58
CA TYR A 266 -11.34 5.66 3.78
C TYR A 266 -11.23 6.45 2.48
N VAL A 267 -10.90 5.80 1.37
CA VAL A 267 -10.71 6.46 0.06
C VAL A 267 -11.98 7.17 -0.39
N LEU A 268 -13.14 6.52 -0.25
CA LEU A 268 -14.43 7.13 -0.59
C LEU A 268 -14.73 8.37 0.26
N MET A 269 -14.45 8.27 1.56
CA MET A 269 -14.72 9.36 2.49
C MET A 269 -13.75 10.52 2.31
N ASP A 270 -12.48 10.24 2.01
CA ASP A 270 -11.45 11.24 1.67
C ASP A 270 -11.89 12.07 0.46
N ILE A 271 -12.24 11.41 -0.64
CA ILE A 271 -12.73 12.07 -1.86
C ILE A 271 -13.98 12.90 -1.57
N ALA A 272 -14.95 12.36 -0.82
CA ALA A 272 -16.18 13.07 -0.49
C ALA A 272 -15.89 14.35 0.31
N VAL A 273 -15.08 14.25 1.37
CA VAL A 273 -14.71 15.38 2.23
C VAL A 273 -13.91 16.44 1.46
N TRP A 274 -12.98 16.03 0.60
CA TRP A 274 -12.22 16.96 -0.24
C TRP A 274 -13.12 17.70 -1.25
N ASN A 275 -14.04 17.00 -1.91
CA ASN A 275 -14.99 17.63 -2.83
C ASN A 275 -15.86 18.65 -2.10
N GLU A 276 -16.37 18.31 -0.92
CA GLU A 276 -17.13 19.27 -0.11
C GLU A 276 -16.28 20.49 0.28
N MET A 277 -14.98 20.31 0.60
CA MET A 277 -14.08 21.43 0.93
C MET A 277 -13.88 22.37 -0.25
N VAL A 278 -13.77 21.82 -1.46
CA VAL A 278 -13.72 22.58 -2.70
C VAL A 278 -15.03 23.33 -2.94
N PHE A 279 -16.17 22.66 -2.72
CA PHE A 279 -17.48 23.30 -2.86
C PHE A 279 -17.67 24.45 -1.89
N ASP A 280 -17.32 24.30 -0.61
CA ASP A 280 -17.43 25.40 0.37
C ASP A 280 -16.60 26.63 -0.02
N GLU A 281 -15.38 26.40 -0.54
CA GLU A 281 -14.51 27.47 -1.03
C GLU A 281 -15.11 28.17 -2.26
N ASP A 282 -15.61 27.41 -3.23
CA ASP A 282 -16.20 27.97 -4.45
C ASP A 282 -17.56 28.62 -4.21
N ILE A 283 -18.38 28.08 -3.31
CA ILE A 283 -19.64 28.71 -2.86
C ILE A 283 -19.34 30.09 -2.28
N ARG A 284 -18.29 30.22 -1.46
CA ARG A 284 -17.89 31.53 -0.93
C ARG A 284 -17.54 32.50 -2.06
N LYS A 285 -16.71 32.08 -3.03
CA LYS A 285 -16.37 32.91 -4.19
C LYS A 285 -17.60 33.30 -5.01
N LEU A 286 -18.54 32.37 -5.21
CA LEU A 286 -19.78 32.63 -5.95
C LEU A 286 -20.67 33.63 -5.22
N HIS A 287 -20.80 33.49 -3.90
CA HIS A 287 -21.53 34.44 -3.05
C HIS A 287 -20.92 35.84 -3.08
N GLU A 288 -19.59 35.95 -3.05
CA GLU A 288 -18.89 37.23 -3.19
C GLU A 288 -19.16 37.90 -4.54
N ASN A 289 -19.47 37.11 -5.58
CA ASN A 289 -19.88 37.58 -6.91
C ASN A 289 -21.40 37.67 -7.11
N GLY A 290 -22.20 37.48 -6.04
CA GLY A 290 -23.67 37.59 -6.09
C GLY A 290 -24.39 36.39 -6.72
N VAL A 291 -23.73 35.24 -6.85
CA VAL A 291 -24.31 34.00 -7.36
C VAL A 291 -24.68 33.09 -6.19
N HIS A 292 -25.97 33.05 -5.84
CA HIS A 292 -26.55 32.23 -4.76
C HIS A 292 -27.49 31.15 -5.30
N LYS A 293 -28.07 31.38 -6.48
CA LYS A 293 -29.07 30.52 -7.11
C LYS A 293 -28.55 29.91 -8.40
N LEU A 294 -29.13 28.77 -8.77
CA LEU A 294 -28.75 28.07 -10.01
C LEU A 294 -29.02 28.93 -11.27
N PHE A 295 -30.08 29.74 -11.27
CA PHE A 295 -30.32 30.66 -12.39
C PHE A 295 -29.25 31.76 -12.47
N GLU A 296 -28.78 32.27 -11.33
CA GLU A 296 -27.70 33.27 -11.28
C GLU A 296 -26.38 32.66 -11.77
N TRP A 297 -26.14 31.37 -11.50
CA TRP A 297 -25.04 30.63 -12.12
C TRP A 297 -25.20 30.57 -13.64
N SER A 298 -26.40 30.28 -14.15
CA SER A 298 -26.62 30.21 -15.60
C SER A 298 -26.28 31.54 -16.30
N GLU A 299 -26.60 32.67 -15.67
CA GLU A 299 -26.35 34.03 -16.16
C GLU A 299 -24.97 34.61 -15.77
N ALA A 300 -24.21 33.90 -14.92
CA ALA A 300 -22.93 34.39 -14.42
C ALA A 300 -21.93 34.68 -15.55
N ALA A 301 -21.14 35.73 -15.36
CA ALA A 301 -20.10 36.13 -16.31
C ALA A 301 -19.00 35.04 -16.43
N ALA A 302 -18.34 35.00 -17.58
CA ALA A 302 -17.40 33.92 -17.91
C ALA A 302 -16.17 33.87 -16.97
N ASP A 303 -15.75 35.01 -16.45
CA ASP A 303 -14.69 35.15 -15.43
C ASP A 303 -15.13 34.58 -14.08
N VAL A 304 -16.37 34.83 -13.65
CA VAL A 304 -16.96 34.20 -12.45
C VAL A 304 -16.99 32.68 -12.62
N LYS A 305 -17.46 32.17 -13.78
CA LYS A 305 -17.48 30.73 -14.08
C LYS A 305 -16.09 30.10 -14.18
N ALA A 306 -15.07 30.87 -14.51
CA ALA A 306 -13.68 30.41 -14.56
C ALA A 306 -12.97 30.43 -13.19
N SER A 307 -13.55 31.12 -12.19
CA SER A 307 -12.97 31.24 -10.85
C SER A 307 -13.20 30.02 -9.94
N VAL A 308 -14.16 29.18 -10.29
CA VAL A 308 -14.50 27.95 -9.56
C VAL A 308 -13.72 26.75 -10.10
N GLU A 309 -13.55 25.73 -9.26
CA GLU A 309 -12.91 24.49 -9.63
C GLU A 309 -13.73 23.71 -10.67
N ARG A 310 -13.03 22.89 -11.45
CA ARG A 310 -13.62 22.11 -12.55
C ARG A 310 -14.79 21.24 -12.07
N ILE A 311 -14.68 20.66 -10.88
CA ILE A 311 -15.73 19.80 -10.33
C ILE A 311 -16.99 20.59 -9.99
N THR A 312 -16.86 21.75 -9.35
CA THR A 312 -17.97 22.67 -9.04
C THR A 312 -18.69 23.08 -10.32
N LYS A 313 -17.91 23.50 -11.32
CA LYS A 313 -18.43 23.86 -12.65
C LYS A 313 -19.21 22.72 -13.29
N GLN A 314 -18.66 21.50 -13.30
CA GLN A 314 -19.34 20.33 -13.86
C GLN A 314 -20.69 20.05 -13.21
N PHE A 315 -20.79 20.19 -11.88
CA PHE A 315 -22.03 19.95 -11.15
C PHE A 315 -23.08 21.02 -11.43
N LEU A 316 -22.68 22.29 -11.46
CA LEU A 316 -23.59 23.40 -11.74
C LEU A 316 -24.03 23.41 -13.21
N ASP A 317 -23.11 23.21 -14.15
CA ASP A 317 -23.41 23.15 -15.59
C ASP A 317 -24.32 21.96 -15.95
N ALA A 318 -24.21 20.84 -15.23
CA ALA A 318 -25.10 19.70 -15.42
C ALA A 318 -26.51 19.89 -14.85
N ALA A 319 -26.72 20.91 -13.99
CA ALA A 319 -28.01 21.18 -13.36
C ALA A 319 -28.82 22.28 -14.07
N VAL A 320 -28.19 23.08 -14.94
CA VAL A 320 -28.82 24.12 -15.78
C VAL A 320 -29.40 23.52 -17.04
#